data_AF-A0A1F9QUM0-F1
#
_entry.id   AF-A0A1F9QUM0-F1
#
_cell.length_a   1.000
_cell.length_b   1.000
_cell.length_c   1.000
_cell.angle_alpha   90.00
_cell.angle_beta   90.00
_cell.angle_gamma   90.00
#
_symmetry.space_group_name_H-M   'P 1'
#
loop_
_entity.id
_entity.type
_entity.pdbx_description
1 polymer ?
#
loop_
_entity_poly.entity_id
_entity_poly.type
_entity_poly.pdbx_seq_one_letter_code
_entity_poly.pdbx_strand_id
1 'polypeptide(L)'
;MKTLAGLACLSLALLCGCSGGRPGPASNGAAVVFQKKNFSLVKVPDPDLEAALEGLLSSSYAVAVKEHSGDTPMDIGFTYSLAPRGAVYPFSEIEVSCIIQEKYARRSGPVLCGDFFRELDLKIKRALADKQPF
;
A
#
# COMPACT_ATOMS: atom_id res chain seq x y z
N MET A 1 -9.75 69.04 42.35
CA MET A 1 -8.67 69.39 41.38
C MET A 1 -8.23 68.07 40.75
N LYS A 2 -8.62 67.73 39.51
CA LYS A 2 -7.89 68.04 38.25
C LYS A 2 -6.40 67.64 38.38
N THR A 3 -5.74 66.82 37.55
CA THR A 3 -6.01 66.12 36.29
C THR A 3 -4.69 65.42 35.88
N LEU A 4 -4.74 64.53 34.87
CA LEU A 4 -3.68 64.20 33.87
C LEU A 4 -2.49 63.34 34.36
N ALA A 5 -2.31 62.11 33.87
CA ALA A 5 -1.94 61.65 32.51
C ALA A 5 -0.41 61.61 32.25
N GLY A 6 0.05 60.49 31.70
CA GLY A 6 1.37 60.35 31.06
C GLY A 6 2.13 59.09 31.52
N LEU A 7 1.97 57.96 30.83
CA LEU A 7 2.88 57.43 29.79
C LEU A 7 4.20 56.86 30.35
N ALA A 8 4.40 55.54 30.23
CA ALA A 8 5.26 54.95 29.19
C ALA A 8 5.82 53.55 29.59
N CYS A 9 5.64 52.61 28.67
CA CYS A 9 6.54 51.53 28.28
C CYS A 9 7.17 50.61 29.34
N LEU A 10 6.62 49.39 29.45
CA LEU A 10 7.45 48.18 29.63
C LEU A 10 6.77 46.98 28.96
N SER A 11 7.04 46.84 27.67
CA SER A 11 6.90 45.61 26.91
C SER A 11 8.17 44.79 27.09
N LEU A 12 8.10 43.60 27.69
CA LEU A 12 9.07 42.55 27.41
C LEU A 12 8.57 41.15 27.85
N ALA A 13 8.65 40.23 26.89
CA ALA A 13 8.93 38.80 27.06
C ALA A 13 7.89 37.91 27.74
N LEU A 14 7.14 37.15 26.94
CA LEU A 14 6.81 35.74 27.17
C LEU A 14 6.23 35.12 25.87
N LEU A 15 7.02 35.13 24.80
CA LEU A 15 6.82 34.20 23.68
C LEU A 15 7.70 32.98 23.96
N CYS A 16 7.15 32.01 24.69
CA CYS A 16 7.73 30.67 24.79
C CYS A 16 7.75 30.05 23.40
N GLY A 17 8.92 30.06 22.77
CA GLY A 17 9.19 29.30 21.57
C GLY A 17 9.09 27.81 21.86
N CYS A 18 8.08 27.15 21.27
CA CYS A 18 8.09 25.70 21.12
C CYS A 18 9.14 25.34 20.06
N SER A 19 10.39 25.24 20.48
CA SER A 19 11.46 24.54 19.73
C SER A 19 11.20 23.04 19.77
N GLY A 20 10.01 22.61 19.38
CA GLY A 20 9.71 21.23 19.07
C GLY A 20 10.25 20.97 17.68
N GLY A 21 11.49 20.50 17.58
CA GLY A 21 11.95 19.80 16.39
C GLY A 21 10.96 18.67 16.15
N ARG A 22 10.03 18.86 15.23
CA ARG A 22 9.17 17.77 14.78
C ARG A 22 10.14 16.68 14.31
N PRO A 23 10.08 15.45 14.86
CA PRO A 23 10.69 14.34 14.16
C PRO A 23 10.01 14.32 12.79
N GLY A 24 10.74 14.79 11.77
CA GLY A 24 10.32 14.58 10.40
C GLY A 24 10.13 13.08 10.23
N PRO A 25 9.12 12.62 9.48
CA PRO A 25 8.98 11.20 9.21
C PRO A 25 10.34 10.69 8.72
N ALA A 26 10.81 9.59 9.31
CA ALA A 26 11.99 8.91 8.80
C ALA A 26 11.81 8.79 7.28
N SER A 27 12.72 9.41 6.52
CA SER A 27 12.77 9.38 5.07
C SER A 27 13.17 7.98 4.61
N ASN A 28 12.32 7.00 4.93
CA ASN A 28 12.35 5.68 4.35
C ASN A 28 11.67 5.87 3.00
N GLY A 29 12.47 5.90 1.93
CA GLY A 29 12.13 6.45 0.61
C GLY A 29 10.71 6.17 0.09
N ALA A 30 10.23 7.08 -0.76
CA ALA A 30 8.86 7.09 -1.27
C ALA A 30 8.43 5.71 -1.81
N ALA A 31 7.22 5.29 -1.46
CA ALA A 31 6.59 4.11 -2.05
C ALA A 31 5.98 4.50 -3.40
N VAL A 32 6.27 3.71 -4.43
CA VAL A 32 5.75 3.90 -5.79
C VAL A 32 4.94 2.69 -6.22
N VAL A 33 3.84 2.93 -6.92
CA VAL A 33 3.15 1.86 -7.64
C VAL A 33 4.02 1.49 -8.83
N PHE A 34 4.69 0.35 -8.73
CA PHE A 34 5.65 -0.08 -9.74
C PHE A 34 4.98 -0.76 -10.93
N GLN A 35 4.01 -1.62 -10.63
CA GLN A 35 3.29 -2.38 -11.64
C GLN A 35 1.86 -2.61 -11.21
N LYS A 36 0.94 -2.61 -12.17
CA LYS A 36 -0.46 -2.95 -11.98
C LYS A 36 -0.83 -4.12 -12.89
N LYS A 37 -1.70 -4.99 -12.42
CA LYS A 37 -2.26 -6.06 -13.23
C LYS A 37 -3.74 -6.23 -12.92
N ASN A 38 -4.53 -6.38 -13.97
CA ASN A 38 -5.95 -6.69 -13.85
C ASN A 38 -6.16 -8.20 -13.92
N PHE A 39 -7.10 -8.69 -13.12
CA PHE A 39 -7.52 -10.09 -13.11
C PHE A 39 -9.03 -10.15 -13.28
N SER A 40 -9.46 -10.82 -14.34
CA SER A 40 -10.86 -11.20 -14.51
C SER A 40 -11.19 -12.35 -13.56
N LEU A 41 -12.30 -12.21 -12.83
CA LEU A 41 -12.82 -13.22 -11.93
C LEU A 41 -14.11 -13.81 -12.54
N VAL A 42 -15.23 -13.78 -11.79
CA VAL A 42 -16.54 -14.27 -12.22
C VAL A 42 -17.49 -13.10 -12.50
N LYS A 43 -18.38 -13.25 -13.50
CA LYS A 43 -19.35 -12.20 -13.86
C LYS A 43 -20.52 -12.07 -12.88
N VAL A 44 -20.70 -13.06 -12.01
CA VAL A 44 -21.78 -13.15 -11.02
C VAL A 44 -21.18 -13.17 -9.61
N PRO A 45 -21.93 -12.77 -8.58
CA PRO A 45 -21.48 -12.87 -7.19
C PRO A 45 -21.05 -14.30 -6.83
N ASP A 46 -19.90 -14.42 -6.15
CA ASP A 46 -19.36 -15.70 -5.64
C ASP A 46 -18.75 -15.44 -4.26
N PRO A 47 -19.55 -15.56 -3.19
CA PRO A 47 -19.11 -15.23 -1.84
C PRO A 47 -17.90 -16.03 -1.37
N ASP A 48 -17.73 -17.27 -1.87
CA ASP A 48 -16.58 -18.09 -1.49
C ASP A 48 -15.30 -17.55 -2.12
N LEU A 49 -15.36 -17.14 -3.41
CA LEU A 49 -14.23 -16.54 -4.09
C LEU A 49 -13.87 -15.19 -3.46
N GLU A 50 -14.88 -14.37 -3.16
CA GLU A 50 -14.71 -13.08 -2.48
C GLU A 50 -14.02 -13.27 -1.11
N ALA A 51 -14.46 -14.26 -0.32
CA ALA A 51 -13.86 -14.58 0.98
C ALA A 51 -12.43 -15.13 0.83
N ALA A 52 -12.15 -15.91 -0.22
CA ALA A 52 -10.82 -16.46 -0.47
C ALA A 52 -9.82 -15.42 -0.98
N LEU A 53 -10.28 -14.33 -1.60
CA LEU A 53 -9.44 -13.42 -2.37
C LEU A 53 -8.30 -12.79 -1.55
N GLU A 54 -8.58 -12.37 -0.32
CA GLU A 54 -7.56 -11.85 0.59
C GLU A 54 -6.48 -12.90 0.88
N GLY A 55 -6.88 -14.15 1.10
CA GLY A 55 -5.97 -15.27 1.33
C GLY A 55 -5.10 -15.59 0.11
N LEU A 56 -5.67 -15.50 -1.11
CA LEU A 56 -4.90 -15.68 -2.35
C LEU A 56 -3.83 -14.59 -2.49
N LEU A 57 -4.17 -13.33 -2.20
CA LEU A 57 -3.23 -12.20 -2.24
C LEU A 57 -2.15 -12.31 -1.17
N SER A 58 -2.55 -12.51 0.09
CA SER A 58 -1.65 -12.58 1.24
C SER A 58 -0.67 -13.76 1.11
N SER A 59 -1.15 -14.92 0.65
CA SER A 59 -0.27 -16.06 0.41
C SER A 59 0.68 -15.84 -0.77
N SER A 60 0.26 -15.17 -1.85
CA SER A 60 1.16 -14.81 -2.96
C SER A 60 2.19 -13.78 -2.55
N TYR A 61 1.80 -12.82 -1.72
CA TYR A 61 2.72 -11.88 -1.10
C TYR A 61 3.75 -12.61 -0.24
N ALA A 62 3.33 -13.52 0.64
CA ALA A 62 4.24 -14.28 1.51
C ALA A 62 5.25 -15.12 0.71
N VAL A 63 4.85 -15.71 -0.42
CA VAL A 63 5.75 -16.42 -1.32
C VAL A 63 6.78 -15.47 -1.93
N ALA A 64 6.34 -14.35 -2.52
CA ALA A 64 7.24 -13.37 -3.12
C ALA A 64 8.19 -12.74 -2.08
N VAL A 65 7.71 -12.47 -0.87
CA VAL A 65 8.54 -12.02 0.24
C VAL A 65 9.61 -13.06 0.54
N LYS A 66 9.22 -14.32 0.79
CA LYS A 66 10.16 -15.40 1.15
C LYS A 66 11.23 -15.62 0.09
N GLU A 67 10.88 -15.55 -1.19
CA GLU A 67 11.83 -15.73 -2.30
C GLU A 67 12.83 -14.57 -2.42
N HIS A 68 12.46 -13.37 -2.00
CA HIS A 68 13.24 -12.15 -2.25
C HIS A 68 13.84 -11.49 -1.00
N SER A 69 13.38 -11.83 0.20
CA SER A 69 13.82 -11.21 1.45
C SER A 69 15.11 -11.78 2.02
N GLY A 70 15.55 -12.97 1.57
CA GLY A 70 16.59 -13.72 2.28
C GLY A 70 16.26 -13.82 3.78
N ASP A 71 17.25 -13.49 4.62
CA ASP A 71 17.11 -13.52 6.09
C ASP A 71 16.46 -12.25 6.70
N THR A 72 16.15 -11.20 5.92
CA THR A 72 15.54 -9.96 6.43
C THR A 72 14.24 -9.55 5.71
N PRO A 73 13.09 -10.16 6.09
CA PRO A 73 11.75 -9.84 5.56
C PRO A 73 11.36 -8.37 5.61
N MET A 74 11.90 -7.60 6.56
CA MET A 74 11.55 -6.19 6.74
C MET A 74 12.23 -5.23 5.74
N ASP A 75 13.24 -5.68 4.99
CA ASP A 75 14.05 -4.78 4.17
C ASP A 75 13.64 -4.69 2.70
N ILE A 76 12.75 -5.56 2.21
CA ILE A 76 12.36 -5.63 0.79
C ILE A 76 11.54 -4.41 0.32
N GLY A 77 10.96 -3.65 1.25
CA GLY A 77 10.19 -2.44 0.95
C GLY A 77 9.06 -2.66 -0.04
N PHE A 78 8.37 -3.80 0.05
CA PHE A 78 7.32 -4.24 -0.87
C PHE A 78 5.98 -4.42 -0.15
N THR A 79 4.90 -3.98 -0.78
CA THR A 79 3.51 -4.20 -0.39
C THR A 79 2.61 -4.26 -1.64
N TYR A 80 1.33 -4.54 -1.46
CA TYR A 80 0.35 -4.55 -2.54
C TYR A 80 -0.92 -3.80 -2.15
N SER A 81 -1.70 -3.42 -3.16
CA SER A 81 -3.09 -2.99 -2.97
C SER A 81 -4.00 -3.69 -3.97
N LEU A 82 -5.27 -3.79 -3.61
CA LEU A 82 -6.33 -4.33 -4.45
C LEU A 82 -7.43 -3.28 -4.60
N ALA A 83 -7.93 -3.11 -5.83
CA ALA A 83 -9.09 -2.29 -6.14
C ALA A 83 -10.08 -3.07 -7.03
N PRO A 84 -11.38 -3.12 -6.69
CA PRO A 84 -12.39 -3.66 -7.59
C PRO A 84 -12.54 -2.80 -8.85
N ARG A 85 -12.78 -3.42 -10.00
CA ARG A 85 -12.86 -2.78 -11.33
C ARG A 85 -14.10 -3.16 -12.13
N GLY A 86 -14.90 -4.11 -11.66
CA GLY A 86 -16.09 -4.54 -12.37
C GLY A 86 -17.15 -3.44 -12.49
N ALA A 87 -17.76 -3.33 -13.68
CA ALA A 87 -18.75 -2.29 -13.98
C ALA A 87 -20.12 -2.55 -13.34
N VAL A 88 -20.55 -3.82 -13.33
CA VAL A 88 -21.85 -4.25 -12.78
C VAL A 88 -21.67 -4.91 -11.42
N TYR A 89 -20.74 -5.86 -11.35
CA TYR A 89 -20.36 -6.56 -10.14
C TYR A 89 -18.91 -6.19 -9.80
N PRO A 90 -18.62 -5.49 -8.68
CA PRO A 90 -17.30 -4.91 -8.42
C PRO A 90 -16.13 -5.91 -8.50
N PHE A 91 -16.35 -7.15 -8.05
CA PHE A 91 -15.35 -8.22 -8.09
C PHE A 91 -15.42 -9.08 -9.35
N SER A 92 -16.08 -8.62 -10.42
CA SER A 92 -15.92 -9.30 -11.73
C SER A 92 -14.55 -9.09 -12.34
N GLU A 93 -13.88 -8.00 -11.94
CA GLU A 93 -12.51 -7.70 -12.28
C GLU A 93 -11.87 -7.00 -11.09
N ILE A 94 -10.61 -7.30 -10.81
CA ILE A 94 -9.81 -6.61 -9.80
C ILE A 94 -8.54 -6.07 -10.42
N GLU A 95 -8.11 -4.89 -9.99
CA GLU A 95 -6.78 -4.36 -10.22
C GLU A 95 -5.94 -4.59 -8.97
N VAL A 96 -4.79 -5.24 -9.15
CA VAL A 96 -3.81 -5.44 -8.08
C VAL A 96 -2.57 -4.63 -8.43
N SER A 97 -2.12 -3.81 -7.48
CA SER A 97 -0.92 -2.99 -7.61
C SER A 97 0.22 -3.59 -6.79
N CYS A 98 1.38 -3.77 -7.40
CA CYS A 98 2.63 -4.02 -6.73
C CYS A 98 3.26 -2.67 -6.35
N ILE A 99 3.47 -2.42 -5.06
CA ILE A 99 3.95 -1.17 -4.51
C ILE A 99 5.29 -1.42 -3.85
N ILE A 100 6.32 -0.68 -4.24
CA ILE A 100 7.67 -0.85 -3.70
C ILE A 100 8.30 0.49 -3.33
N GLN A 101 9.22 0.47 -2.37
CA GLN A 101 10.05 1.63 -2.07
C GLN A 101 10.95 1.93 -3.27
N GLU A 102 11.04 3.21 -3.64
CA GLU A 102 11.74 3.68 -4.83
C GLU A 102 13.21 3.20 -4.89
N LYS A 103 13.87 3.12 -3.73
CA LYS A 103 15.26 2.59 -3.62
C LYS A 103 15.43 1.16 -4.14
N TYR A 104 14.38 0.35 -4.15
CA TYR A 104 14.40 -1.04 -4.63
C TYR A 104 13.80 -1.20 -6.02
N ALA A 105 13.16 -0.16 -6.55
CA ALA A 105 12.37 -0.26 -7.77
C ALA A 105 13.15 -0.73 -8.98
N ARG A 106 14.37 -0.22 -9.16
CA ARG A 106 15.20 -0.64 -10.30
C ARG A 106 15.84 -2.02 -10.13
N ARG A 107 16.23 -2.38 -8.90
CA ARG A 107 17.02 -3.59 -8.64
C ARG A 107 16.13 -4.83 -8.52
N SER A 108 15.11 -4.75 -7.68
CA SER A 108 14.28 -5.90 -7.30
C SER A 108 12.87 -5.81 -7.88
N GLY A 109 12.40 -4.61 -8.21
CA GLY A 109 11.02 -4.37 -8.68
C GLY A 109 10.54 -5.30 -9.79
N PRO A 110 11.25 -5.42 -10.94
CA PRO A 110 10.79 -6.27 -12.04
C PRO A 110 10.61 -7.73 -11.67
N VAL A 111 11.57 -8.31 -10.93
CA VAL A 111 11.54 -9.73 -10.58
C VAL A 111 10.53 -9.98 -9.46
N LEU A 112 10.57 -9.17 -8.40
CA LEU A 112 9.68 -9.30 -7.25
C LEU A 112 8.20 -9.11 -7.63
N CYS A 113 7.86 -8.06 -8.39
CA CYS A 113 6.48 -7.85 -8.83
C CYS A 113 6.06 -8.91 -9.87
N GLY A 114 6.98 -9.35 -10.73
CA GLY A 114 6.74 -10.41 -11.69
C GLY A 114 6.40 -11.74 -11.02
N ASP A 115 7.16 -12.14 -10.01
CA ASP A 115 6.94 -13.38 -9.25
C ASP A 115 5.64 -13.32 -8.44
N PHE A 116 5.39 -12.18 -7.77
CA PHE A 116 4.12 -11.95 -7.07
C PHE A 116 2.92 -12.11 -8.01
N PHE A 117 2.93 -11.46 -9.17
CA PHE A 117 1.83 -11.56 -10.13
C PHE A 117 1.72 -12.92 -10.81
N ARG A 118 2.84 -13.65 -11.00
CA ARG A 118 2.81 -15.01 -11.52
C ARG A 118 2.14 -15.95 -10.53
N GLU A 119 2.52 -15.88 -9.26
CA GLU A 119 1.94 -16.72 -8.21
C GLU A 119 0.45 -16.42 -8.01
N LEU A 120 0.08 -15.14 -7.99
CA LEU A 120 -1.32 -14.73 -7.88
C LEU A 120 -2.17 -15.20 -9.06
N ASP A 121 -1.64 -15.11 -10.29
CA ASP A 121 -2.31 -15.57 -11.51
C ASP A 121 -2.62 -17.08 -11.45
N LEU A 122 -1.66 -17.88 -11.02
CA LEU A 122 -1.84 -19.33 -10.86
C LEU A 122 -2.92 -19.65 -9.81
N LYS A 123 -2.90 -18.97 -8.67
CA LYS A 123 -3.88 -19.17 -7.60
C LYS A 123 -5.29 -18.76 -8.00
N ILE A 124 -5.45 -17.60 -8.65
CA ILE A 124 -6.75 -17.16 -9.16
C ILE A 124 -7.27 -18.14 -10.20
N LYS A 125 -6.45 -18.58 -11.16
CA LYS A 125 -6.86 -19.56 -12.17
C LYS A 125 -7.33 -20.88 -11.56
N ARG A 126 -6.65 -21.38 -10.52
CA ARG A 126 -7.08 -22.58 -9.79
C ARG A 126 -8.42 -22.36 -9.10
N ALA A 127 -8.56 -21.28 -8.34
CA ALA A 127 -9.81 -20.94 -7.66
C ALA A 127 -10.99 -20.78 -8.62
N LEU A 128 -10.75 -20.29 -9.84
CA LEU A 128 -11.77 -20.17 -10.88
C LEU A 128 -12.08 -21.49 -11.59
N ALA A 129 -11.09 -22.37 -11.78
CA ALA A 129 -11.28 -23.68 -12.39
C ALA A 129 -12.23 -24.56 -11.56
N ASP A 130 -12.17 -24.44 -10.23
CA ASP A 130 -13.08 -25.13 -9.31
C ASP A 130 -14.55 -24.62 -9.40
N LYS A 131 -14.79 -23.53 -10.13
CA LYS A 131 -16.06 -22.80 -10.19
C LYS A 131 -16.71 -22.78 -11.57
N GLN A 132 -16.08 -23.32 -12.62
CA GLN A 132 -16.68 -23.44 -13.95
C GLN A 132 -17.36 -24.82 -14.12
N PRO A 133 -18.70 -24.92 -14.08
CA PRO A 133 -19.38 -26.06 -14.65
C PRO A 133 -19.28 -25.99 -16.18
N PHE A 134 -19.05 -27.14 -16.80
CA PHE A 134 -19.10 -27.35 -18.26
C PHE A 134 -20.39 -26.82 -18.89
#